data_AF-A0A819XQY8-F1
#
_entry.id   AF-A0A819XQY8-F1
#
_cell.length_a   1.000
_cell.length_b   1.000
_cell.length_c   1.000
_cell.angle_alpha   90.00
_cell.angle_beta   90.00
_cell.angle_gamma   90.00
#
_symmetry.space_group_name_H-M   'P 1'
#
loop_
_entity.id
_entity.type
_entity.pdbx_description
1 polymer ?
#
loop_
_entity_poly.entity_id
_entity_poly.type
_entity_poly.pdbx_seq_one_letter_code
_entity_poly.pdbx_strand_id
1 'polypeptide(L)'
;MVKLHIKHGDESQFLYETTTNTPIDNLTNQIALIYNGRLKVHRICNEMSMLAKHGVTLPVNMQGLTDEQITELKLKDEYADTCIP
;
A
#
# COMPACT_ATOMS: atom_id res chain seq x y z
N MET A 1 10.16 -27.35 -18.19
CA MET A 1 9.65 -26.06 -17.70
C MET A 1 8.35 -26.32 -16.98
N VAL A 2 8.15 -25.80 -15.76
CA VAL A 2 6.95 -26.04 -14.94
C VAL A 2 6.25 -24.72 -14.63
N LYS A 3 4.92 -24.75 -14.59
CA LYS A 3 4.09 -23.59 -14.27
C LYS A 3 3.36 -23.85 -12.94
N LEU A 4 3.58 -22.98 -11.98
CA LEU A 4 3.00 -23.03 -10.66
C LEU A 4 1.80 -22.09 -10.59
N HIS A 5 0.69 -22.58 -10.06
CA HIS A 5 -0.46 -21.75 -9.72
C HIS A 5 -0.36 -21.32 -8.27
N ILE A 6 -0.02 -20.04 -8.06
CA ILE A 6 0.07 -19.45 -6.72
C ILE A 6 -1.32 -19.06 -6.25
N LYS A 7 -1.67 -19.52 -5.05
CA LYS A 7 -2.97 -19.29 -4.41
C LYS A 7 -2.78 -18.73 -3.00
N HIS A 8 -3.80 -18.03 -2.52
CA HIS A 8 -3.94 -17.67 -1.11
C HIS A 8 -5.31 -18.16 -0.62
N GLY A 9 -5.33 -19.25 0.15
CA GLY A 9 -6.57 -20.00 0.39
C GLY A 9 -7.16 -20.50 -0.93
N ASP A 10 -8.42 -20.18 -1.18
CA ASP A 10 -9.12 -20.51 -2.43
C ASP A 10 -8.92 -19.47 -3.54
N GLU A 11 -8.30 -18.33 -3.23
CA GLU A 11 -8.11 -17.24 -4.19
C GLU A 11 -6.92 -17.50 -5.12
N SER A 12 -7.16 -17.39 -6.42
CA SER A 12 -6.14 -17.51 -7.46
C SER A 12 -5.36 -16.19 -7.56
N GLN A 13 -4.04 -16.25 -7.31
CA GLN A 13 -3.21 -15.05 -7.28
C GLN A 13 -2.54 -14.82 -8.63
N PHE A 14 -1.59 -15.69 -9.02
CA PHE A 14 -0.86 -15.59 -10.29
C PHE A 14 -0.24 -16.92 -10.70
N LEU A 15 0.20 -16.98 -11.96
CA LEU A 15 0.98 -18.08 -12.49
C LEU A 15 2.46 -17.72 -12.45
N TYR A 16 3.31 -18.64 -11.98
CA TYR A 16 4.75 -18.47 -11.91
C TYR A 16 5.45 -19.59 -12.67
N GLU A 17 6.34 -19.24 -13.58
CA GLU A 17 7.06 -20.20 -14.41
C GLU A 17 8.49 -20.40 -13.90
N THR A 18 8.90 -21.67 -13.76
CA THR A 18 10.23 -22.03 -13.27
C THR A 18 10.69 -23.40 -13.78
N THR A 19 11.83 -23.89 -13.30
CA THR A 19 12.36 -25.22 -13.61
C THR A 19 12.27 -26.13 -12.40
N THR A 20 12.32 -27.45 -12.61
CA THR A 20 12.37 -28.44 -11.52
C THR A 20 13.68 -28.41 -10.72
N ASN A 21 14.67 -27.66 -11.20
CA ASN A 21 16.00 -27.58 -10.57
C ASN A 21 16.10 -26.42 -9.57
N THR A 22 15.10 -25.54 -9.53
CA THR A 22 15.09 -24.40 -8.61
C THR A 22 14.88 -24.88 -7.17
N PRO A 23 15.80 -24.58 -6.23
CA PRO A 23 15.61 -24.93 -4.82
C PRO A 23 14.35 -24.27 -4.26
N ILE A 24 13.63 -24.99 -3.40
CA ILE A 24 12.37 -24.52 -2.80
C ILE A 24 12.56 -23.21 -2.02
N ASP A 25 13.68 -23.05 -1.33
CA ASP A 25 14.00 -21.81 -0.59
C ASP A 25 14.10 -20.59 -1.53
N ASN A 26 14.80 -20.75 -2.66
CA ASN A 26 14.88 -19.70 -3.68
C ASN A 26 13.51 -19.42 -4.31
N LEU A 27 12.75 -20.47 -4.62
CA LEU A 27 11.43 -20.36 -5.21
C LEU A 27 10.45 -19.62 -4.30
N THR A 28 10.43 -19.95 -3.01
CA THR A 28 9.56 -19.30 -2.02
C THR A 28 9.91 -17.83 -1.84
N ASN A 29 11.20 -17.48 -1.76
CA ASN A 29 11.65 -16.09 -1.71
C ASN A 29 11.22 -15.28 -2.95
N GLN A 30 11.33 -15.87 -4.14
CA GLN A 30 10.91 -15.23 -5.40
C GLN A 30 9.39 -14.99 -5.44
N ILE A 31 8.59 -15.99 -5.07
CA ILE A 31 7.12 -15.88 -5.02
C ILE A 31 6.71 -14.84 -3.98
N ALA A 32 7.32 -14.86 -2.79
CA ALA A 32 7.04 -13.91 -1.73
C ALA A 32 7.35 -12.46 -2.14
N LEU A 33 8.43 -12.23 -2.89
CA LEU A 33 8.76 -10.92 -3.44
C LEU A 33 7.66 -10.41 -4.37
N ILE A 34 7.17 -11.25 -5.30
CA ILE A 34 6.10 -10.87 -6.22
C ILE A 34 4.80 -10.58 -5.47
N TYR A 35 4.41 -11.48 -4.54
CA TYR A 35 3.21 -11.32 -3.73
C TYR A 35 3.24 -10.01 -2.92
N ASN A 36 4.34 -9.75 -2.21
CA ASN A 36 4.52 -8.53 -1.43
C ASN A 36 4.55 -7.28 -2.31
N GLY A 37 5.14 -7.36 -3.51
CA GLY A 37 5.13 -6.29 -4.50
C GLY A 37 3.70 -5.92 -4.92
N ARG A 38 2.87 -6.93 -5.21
CA ARG A 38 1.45 -6.72 -5.54
C ARG A 38 0.67 -6.08 -4.40
N LEU A 39 0.90 -6.51 -3.15
CA LEU A 39 0.27 -5.90 -1.98
C LEU A 39 0.63 -4.41 -1.84
N LYS A 40 1.88 -4.03 -2.13
CA LYS A 40 2.30 -2.62 -2.11
C LYS A 40 1.58 -1.80 -3.18
N VAL A 41 1.47 -2.32 -4.40
CA VAL A 41 0.73 -1.65 -5.48
C VAL A 41 -0.75 -1.49 -5.11
N HIS A 42 -1.38 -2.55 -4.61
CA HIS A 42 -2.78 -2.48 -4.16
C HIS A 42 -2.99 -1.45 -3.05
N ARG A 43 -2.07 -1.38 -2.08
CA ARG A 43 -2.12 -0.36 -1.04
C ARG A 43 -2.11 1.04 -1.63
N ILE A 44 -1.17 1.35 -2.54
CA ILE A 44 -1.09 2.67 -3.19
C ILE A 44 -2.39 2.99 -3.93
N CYS A 45 -2.90 2.06 -4.76
CA CYS A 45 -4.14 2.28 -5.50
C CYS A 45 -5.34 2.53 -4.57
N ASN A 46 -5.41 1.86 -3.42
CA ASN A 46 -6.46 2.08 -2.44
C ASN A 46 -6.34 3.46 -1.78
N GLU A 47 -5.12 3.85 -1.38
CA GLU A 47 -4.85 5.15 -0.76
C GLU A 47 -5.09 6.32 -1.73
N MET A 48 -4.87 6.15 -3.04
CA MET A 48 -5.14 7.21 -4.03
C MET A 48 -6.59 7.70 -3.98
N SER A 49 -7.54 6.81 -3.71
CA SER A 49 -8.96 7.19 -3.57
C SER A 49 -9.22 8.00 -2.31
N MET A 50 -8.50 7.71 -1.22
CA MET A 50 -8.58 8.46 0.03
C MET A 50 -7.92 9.82 -0.10
N LEU A 51 -6.73 9.88 -0.71
CA LEU A 51 -6.00 11.10 -1.00
C LEU A 51 -6.82 12.07 -1.85
N ALA A 52 -7.49 11.58 -2.90
CA ALA A 52 -8.35 12.40 -3.74
C ALA A 52 -9.58 12.97 -2.99
N LYS A 53 -10.09 12.26 -1.98
CA LYS A 53 -11.28 12.69 -1.21
C LYS A 53 -10.96 13.57 -0.01
N HIS A 54 -9.84 13.32 0.65
CA HIS A 54 -9.52 13.89 1.96
C HIS A 54 -8.23 14.73 1.96
N GLY A 55 -7.46 14.70 0.87
CA GLY A 55 -6.18 15.39 0.80
C GLY A 55 -5.08 14.66 1.59
N VAL A 56 -3.96 15.36 1.75
CA VAL A 56 -2.80 14.85 2.51
C VAL A 56 -3.14 14.75 4.00
N THR A 57 -2.40 13.90 4.71
CA THR A 57 -2.58 13.74 6.15
C THR A 57 -2.23 15.03 6.90
N LEU A 58 -3.09 15.43 7.82
CA LEU A 58 -2.86 16.59 8.69
C LEU A 58 -1.57 16.44 9.53
N PRO A 59 -0.94 17.55 9.92
CA PRO A 59 0.14 17.55 10.90
C PRO A 59 -0.22 16.83 12.20
N VAL A 60 0.75 16.22 12.88
CA VAL A 60 0.54 15.38 14.08
C VAL A 60 -0.23 16.11 15.19
N ASN A 61 -0.01 17.42 15.35
CA ASN A 61 -0.70 18.26 16.34
C ASN A 61 -2.17 18.58 15.98
N MET A 62 -2.62 18.25 14.77
CA MET A 62 -3.98 18.49 14.27
C MET A 62 -4.77 17.19 14.08
N GLN A 63 -4.11 16.02 14.12
CA GLN A 63 -4.76 14.73 13.95
C GLN A 63 -5.68 14.40 15.14
N GLY A 64 -6.91 13.99 14.85
CA GLY A 64 -7.92 13.63 15.86
C GLY A 64 -8.68 14.82 16.46
N LEU A 65 -8.36 16.05 16.04
CA LEU A 65 -9.13 17.24 16.37
C LEU A 65 -10.24 17.48 15.35
N THR A 66 -11.34 18.09 15.77
CA THR A 66 -12.35 18.61 14.84
C THR A 66 -11.91 19.92 14.21
N ASP A 67 -12.55 20.31 13.11
CA ASP A 67 -12.25 21.57 12.42
C ASP A 67 -12.49 22.79 13.33
N GLU A 68 -13.48 22.71 14.23
CA GLU A 68 -13.72 23.75 15.24
C GLU A 68 -12.56 23.87 16.23
N GLN A 69 -12.08 22.75 16.77
CA GLN A 69 -10.96 22.72 17.71
C GLN A 69 -9.67 23.27 17.09
N ILE A 70 -9.41 22.91 15.82
CA ILE A 70 -8.27 23.44 15.05
C ILE A 70 -8.34 24.97 14.96
N THR A 71 -9.53 25.50 14.68
CA THR A 71 -9.77 26.94 14.54
C THR A 71 -9.62 27.66 15.88
N GLU A 72 -10.18 27.11 16.96
CA GLU A 72 -10.07 27.66 18.32
C GLU A 72 -8.63 27.71 18.82
N LEU A 73 -7.88 26.63 18.57
CA LEU A 73 -6.46 26.51 18.94
C LEU A 73 -5.53 27.28 17.98
N LYS A 74 -6.07 27.85 16.91
CA LYS A 74 -5.33 28.60 15.87
C LYS A 74 -4.17 27.78 15.28
N LEU A 75 -4.39 26.48 15.10
CA LEU A 75 -3.42 25.58 14.48
C LEU A 75 -3.44 25.80 12.97
N LYS A 76 -2.25 25.86 12.35
CA LYS A 76 -2.11 26.01 10.91
C LYS A 76 -1.41 24.78 10.34
N ASP A 77 -1.93 24.29 9.22
CA ASP A 77 -1.25 23.30 8.42
C ASP A 77 -0.13 23.97 7.60
N GLU A 78 1.12 23.66 7.93
CA GLU A 78 2.31 24.18 7.25
C GLU A 78 2.53 23.52 5.88
N TYR A 79 1.93 22.35 5.65
CA TYR A 79 2.11 21.56 4.44
C TYR A 79 1.01 21.80 3.40
N ALA A 80 -0.12 22.38 3.78
CA ALA A 80 -1.27 22.60 2.90
C ALA A 80 -0.91 23.33 1.59
N ASP A 81 0.03 24.29 1.65
CA ASP A 81 0.45 25.09 0.50
C ASP A 81 1.54 24.42 -0.35
N THR A 82 2.26 23.44 0.20
CA THR A 82 3.46 22.83 -0.44
C THR A 82 3.22 21.39 -0.89
N CYS A 83 2.41 20.64 -0.16
CA CYS A 83 2.10 19.24 -0.44
C CYS A 83 0.74 19.12 -1.14
N ILE A 84 0.69 19.61 -2.38
CA ILE A 84 -0.50 19.51 -3.24
C ILE A 84 -0.44 18.16 -3.97
N PRO A 85 -1.43 17.26 -3.78
CA PRO A 85 -1.45 15.93 -4.41
C PRO A 85 -1.74 15.95 -5.91
#